data_AF-A0A1U1E490-F1
#
_entry.id   AF-A0A1U1E490-F1
#
_cell.length_a   1.000
_cell.length_b   1.000
_cell.length_c   1.000
_cell.angle_alpha   90.00
_cell.angle_beta   90.00
_cell.angle_gamma   90.00
#
_symmetry.space_group_name_H-M   'P 1'
#
loop_
_entity.id
_entity.type
_entity.pdbx_description
1 polymer ?
#
loop_
_entity_poly.entity_id
_entity_poly.type
_entity_poly.pdbx_seq_one_letter_code
_entity_poly.pdbx_strand_id
1 'polypeptide(L)'
;MSRIQLALNVDDLDASIQFYSKLFGVDPAKRKPGYANFAVDEPPLKLVLLENPGHGGTINHLGVQVDSSERVHAEIARLTVAEMFTEEEIGTTCCFATQDKVWVTAPDHEKWEIYTVLADSETFGDTPRLTDKNPGGNTAPSCCATS
;
A
#
# COMPACT_ATOMS: atom_id res chain seq x y z
N MET A 1 -15.01 -5.51 -9.31
CA MET A 1 -14.77 -4.11 -9.77
C MET A 1 -13.54 -3.58 -9.05
N SER A 2 -12.64 -2.90 -9.77
CA SER A 2 -11.41 -2.34 -9.18
C SER A 2 -11.61 -0.93 -8.62
N ARG A 3 -10.73 -0.52 -7.71
CA ARG A 3 -10.67 0.85 -7.18
C ARG A 3 -9.22 1.33 -7.08
N ILE A 4 -9.03 2.65 -7.16
CA ILE A 4 -7.71 3.26 -6.93
C ILE A 4 -7.39 3.19 -5.44
N GLN A 5 -6.13 2.91 -5.11
CA GLN A 5 -5.56 3.14 -3.81
C GLN A 5 -4.71 4.41 -3.81
N LEU A 6 -4.93 5.24 -2.79
CA LEU A 6 -4.08 6.37 -2.45
C LEU A 6 -3.53 6.15 -1.04
N ALA A 7 -2.23 5.88 -0.92
CA ALA A 7 -1.56 5.80 0.37
C ALA A 7 -0.79 7.10 0.64
N LEU A 8 -1.08 7.74 1.77
CA LEU A 8 -0.49 9.02 2.17
C LEU A 8 0.27 8.89 3.47
N ASN A 9 1.42 9.56 3.54
CA ASN A 9 2.06 9.86 4.80
C ASN A 9 1.34 11.02 5.48
N VAL A 10 1.08 10.93 6.77
CA VAL A 10 0.42 11.98 7.56
C VAL A 10 1.22 12.26 8.83
N ASP A 11 1.28 13.53 9.26
CA ASP A 11 2.00 13.88 10.48
C ASP A 11 1.25 13.49 11.75
N ASP A 12 -0.08 13.66 11.71
CA ASP A 12 -1.00 13.34 12.80
C ASP A 12 -2.14 12.50 12.23
N LEU A 13 -2.16 11.23 12.63
CA LEU A 13 -3.15 10.28 12.14
C LEU A 13 -4.57 10.66 12.55
N ASP A 14 -4.76 11.14 13.77
CA ASP A 14 -6.07 11.41 14.34
C ASP A 14 -6.70 12.66 13.70
N ALA A 15 -5.91 13.71 13.50
CA ALA A 15 -6.33 14.88 12.73
C ALA A 15 -6.69 14.51 11.29
N SER A 16 -5.89 13.64 10.66
CA SER A 16 -6.13 13.19 9.29
C SER A 16 -7.39 12.34 9.17
N ILE A 17 -7.63 11.42 10.11
CA ILE A 17 -8.87 10.63 10.17
C ILE A 17 -10.08 11.55 10.25
N GLN A 18 -10.07 12.56 11.13
CA GLN A 18 -11.18 13.51 11.26
C GLN A 18 -11.43 14.28 9.97
N PHE A 19 -10.37 14.69 9.26
CA PHE A 19 -10.48 15.38 7.99
C PHE A 19 -11.10 14.47 6.90
N TYR A 20 -10.53 13.29 6.68
CA TYR A 20 -10.97 12.39 5.61
C TYR A 20 -12.34 11.79 5.86
N SER A 21 -12.72 11.59 7.13
CA SER A 21 -14.09 11.15 7.47
C SER A 21 -15.13 12.19 7.05
N LYS A 22 -14.81 13.49 7.22
CA LYS A 22 -15.69 14.59 6.75
C LYS A 22 -15.68 14.73 5.24
N LEU A 23 -14.50 14.59 4.61
CA LEU A 23 -14.35 14.75 3.16
C LEU A 23 -15.14 13.69 2.38
N PHE A 24 -15.07 12.43 2.82
CA PHE A 24 -15.70 11.29 2.13
C PHE A 24 -17.02 10.85 2.77
N GLY A 25 -17.42 11.43 3.90
CA GLY A 25 -18.66 11.09 4.59
C GLY A 25 -18.72 9.66 5.13
N VAL A 26 -17.57 9.02 5.35
CA VAL A 26 -17.45 7.65 5.86
C VAL A 26 -16.35 7.55 6.90
N ASP A 27 -16.56 6.73 7.93
CA ASP A 27 -15.55 6.43 8.94
C ASP A 27 -14.46 5.48 8.38
N PRO A 28 -13.26 5.42 9.01
CA PRO A 28 -12.24 4.47 8.60
C PRO A 28 -12.73 3.03 8.74
N ALA A 29 -12.52 2.22 7.70
CA ALA A 29 -12.85 0.80 7.70
C ALA A 29 -11.91 -0.01 8.63
N LYS A 30 -10.68 0.47 8.82
CA LYS A 30 -9.72 -0.12 9.77
C LYS A 30 -8.87 0.97 10.40
N ARG A 31 -8.62 0.86 11.71
CA ARG A 31 -7.71 1.72 12.47
C ARG A 31 -6.80 0.88 13.35
N LYS A 32 -5.51 1.22 13.38
CA LYS A 32 -4.44 0.65 14.22
C LYS A 32 -3.49 1.79 14.62
N PRO A 33 -2.60 1.62 15.62
CA PRO A 33 -1.55 2.60 15.89
C PRO A 33 -0.73 2.90 14.62
N GLY A 34 -0.58 4.18 14.27
CA GLY A 34 0.14 4.63 13.08
C GLY A 34 -0.51 4.32 11.71
N TYR A 35 -1.72 3.75 11.68
CA TYR A 35 -2.36 3.30 10.44
C TYR A 35 -3.89 3.46 10.46
N ALA A 36 -4.45 3.97 9.37
CA ALA A 36 -5.87 3.84 9.09
C ALA A 36 -6.14 3.61 7.60
N ASN A 37 -7.26 2.99 7.27
CA ASN A 37 -7.75 2.98 5.90
C ASN A 37 -9.26 3.23 5.82
N PHE A 38 -9.68 3.76 4.68
CA PHE A 38 -11.07 4.00 4.32
C PHE A 38 -11.41 3.20 3.06
N ALA A 39 -12.62 2.67 3.02
CA ALA A 39 -13.21 2.12 1.81
C ALA A 39 -14.35 3.07 1.39
N VAL A 40 -14.09 3.89 0.38
CA VAL A 40 -15.07 4.82 -0.19
C VAL A 40 -15.66 4.15 -1.43
N ASP A 41 -16.99 4.14 -1.52
CA ASP A 41 -17.70 3.50 -2.64
C ASP A 41 -17.94 4.46 -3.81
N GLU A 42 -18.20 5.75 -3.54
CA GLU A 42 -18.41 6.76 -4.58
C GLU A 42 -17.68 8.08 -4.22
N PRO A 43 -16.57 8.42 -4.91
CA PRO A 43 -15.90 7.60 -5.93
C PRO A 43 -15.24 6.34 -5.34
N PRO A 44 -15.11 5.24 -6.10
CA PRO A 44 -14.41 4.04 -5.63
C PRO A 44 -12.95 4.34 -5.28
N LEU A 45 -12.64 4.37 -3.99
CA LEU A 45 -11.32 4.71 -3.47
C LEU A 45 -10.98 3.85 -2.24
N LYS A 46 -9.75 3.34 -2.22
CA LYS A 46 -9.09 2.83 -1.03
C LYS A 46 -8.12 3.90 -0.54
N LEU A 47 -8.47 4.63 0.52
CA LEU A 47 -7.54 5.59 1.12
C LEU A 47 -6.78 4.89 2.24
N VAL A 48 -5.46 5.01 2.26
CA VAL A 48 -4.59 4.50 3.33
C VAL A 48 -3.82 5.68 3.92
N LEU A 49 -3.84 5.80 5.24
CA LEU A 49 -3.12 6.81 6.00
C LEU A 49 -2.06 6.12 6.84
N LEU A 50 -0.81 6.55 6.67
CA LEU A 50 0.37 6.06 7.38
C LEU A 50 0.95 7.21 8.17
N GLU A 51 0.99 7.08 9.49
CA GLU A 51 1.58 8.11 10.35
C GLU A 51 3.10 8.14 10.14
N ASN A 52 3.62 9.32 9.83
CA ASN A 52 5.03 9.57 9.60
C ASN A 52 5.35 11.03 10.01
N PRO A 53 5.52 11.27 11.33
CA PRO A 53 5.67 12.62 11.87
C PRO A 53 6.87 13.36 11.26
N GLY A 54 6.63 14.58 10.77
CA GLY A 54 7.61 15.42 10.08
C GLY A 54 7.72 15.18 8.57
N HIS A 55 6.97 14.21 8.04
CA HIS A 55 6.97 13.81 6.63
C HIS A 55 5.55 13.69 6.04
N GLY A 56 4.55 14.23 6.74
CA GLY A 56 3.16 14.27 6.31
C GLY A 56 2.91 15.07 5.03
N GLY A 57 1.78 14.78 4.38
CA GLY A 57 1.35 15.45 3.14
C GLY A 57 2.00 14.92 1.87
N THR A 58 2.81 13.86 1.97
CA THR A 58 3.47 13.21 0.83
C THR A 58 2.72 11.95 0.39
N ILE A 59 2.82 11.61 -0.89
CA ILE A 59 2.39 10.30 -1.38
C ILE A 59 3.36 9.26 -0.85
N ASN A 60 2.82 8.20 -0.23
CA ASN A 60 3.60 7.05 0.18
C ASN A 60 3.74 6.07 -1.00
N HIS A 61 2.62 5.62 -1.56
CA HIS A 61 2.54 4.86 -2.80
C HIS A 61 1.12 4.89 -3.38
N LEU A 62 0.97 4.37 -4.60
CA LEU A 62 -0.29 4.28 -5.31
C LEU A 62 -0.65 2.82 -5.57
N GLY A 63 -1.92 2.56 -5.86
CA GLY A 63 -2.29 1.21 -6.27
C GLY A 63 -3.61 1.08 -6.98
N VAL A 64 -3.86 -0.13 -7.45
CA VAL A 64 -5.14 -0.58 -8.00
C VAL A 64 -5.55 -1.85 -7.26
N GLN A 65 -6.56 -1.71 -6.41
CA GLN A 65 -7.17 -2.86 -5.75
C GLN A 65 -8.11 -3.53 -6.75
N VAL A 66 -7.83 -4.80 -7.07
CA VAL A 66 -8.67 -5.65 -7.93
C VAL A 66 -9.48 -6.63 -7.09
N ASP A 67 -10.43 -7.32 -7.72
CA ASP A 67 -11.41 -8.18 -7.05
C ASP A 67 -10.97 -9.63 -6.87
N SER A 68 -9.87 -10.07 -7.49
CA SER A 68 -9.43 -11.47 -7.39
C SER A 68 -7.94 -11.68 -7.64
N SER A 69 -7.41 -12.80 -7.14
CA SER A 69 -6.04 -13.26 -7.36
C SER A 69 -5.76 -13.54 -8.82
N GLU A 70 -6.72 -14.12 -9.54
CA GLU A 70 -6.61 -14.39 -10.97
C GLU A 70 -6.36 -13.09 -11.74
N ARG A 71 -6.98 -11.99 -11.30
CA ARG A 71 -6.73 -10.67 -11.90
C ARG A 71 -5.33 -10.17 -11.61
N VAL A 72 -4.81 -10.35 -10.40
CA VAL A 72 -3.41 -10.02 -10.05
C VAL A 72 -2.43 -10.83 -10.91
N HIS A 73 -2.61 -12.15 -11.02
CA HIS A 73 -1.77 -13.02 -11.85
C HIS A 73 -1.80 -12.63 -13.33
N ALA A 74 -2.96 -12.22 -13.85
CA ALA A 74 -3.07 -11.71 -15.22
C ALA A 74 -2.28 -10.41 -15.42
N GLU A 75 -2.28 -9.51 -14.43
CA GLU A 75 -1.49 -8.27 -14.48
C GLU A 75 0.00 -8.53 -14.32
N ILE A 76 0.42 -9.50 -13.50
CA ILE A 76 1.81 -9.96 -13.43
C ILE A 76 2.28 -10.41 -14.81
N ALA A 77 1.56 -11.33 -15.45
CA ALA A 77 1.93 -11.83 -16.77
C ALA A 77 2.04 -10.69 -17.80
N ARG A 78 1.10 -9.74 -17.80
CA ARG A 78 1.11 -8.57 -18.69
C ARG A 78 2.31 -7.66 -18.44
N LEU A 79 2.63 -7.37 -17.17
CA LEU A 79 3.72 -6.47 -16.78
C LEU A 79 5.10 -7.09 -17.00
N THR A 80 5.24 -8.40 -16.84
CA THR A 80 6.46 -9.14 -17.21
C THR A 80 6.74 -9.05 -18.70
N VAL A 81 5.73 -9.27 -19.56
CA VAL A 81 5.88 -9.13 -21.02
C VAL A 81 6.22 -7.70 -21.43
N ALA A 82 5.75 -6.71 -20.66
CA ALA A 82 6.06 -5.30 -20.88
C ALA A 82 7.41 -4.85 -20.30
N GLU A 83 8.18 -5.74 -19.66
CA GLU A 83 9.46 -5.42 -19.00
C GLU A 83 9.35 -4.32 -17.92
N MET A 84 8.17 -4.17 -17.31
CA MET A 84 7.88 -3.17 -16.27
C MET A 84 7.93 -3.75 -14.85
N PHE A 85 8.06 -5.08 -14.75
CA PHE A 85 7.95 -5.82 -13.51
C PHE A 85 9.15 -5.59 -12.59
N THR A 86 8.89 -5.23 -11.33
CA THR A 86 9.96 -5.10 -10.32
C THR A 86 9.93 -6.22 -9.29
N GLU A 87 8.76 -6.54 -8.72
CA GLU A 87 8.63 -7.48 -7.61
C GLU A 87 7.22 -8.09 -7.54
N GLU A 88 7.11 -9.35 -7.11
CA GLU A 88 5.86 -10.07 -6.86
C GLU A 88 5.84 -10.59 -5.42
N GLU A 89 4.69 -10.44 -4.77
CA GLU A 89 4.41 -10.94 -3.43
C GLU A 89 3.08 -11.72 -3.47
N ILE A 90 3.14 -13.05 -3.52
CA ILE A 90 1.96 -13.94 -3.53
C ILE A 90 1.74 -14.55 -2.16
N GLY A 91 0.51 -14.43 -1.64
CA GLY A 91 0.12 -14.96 -0.34
C GLY A 91 0.89 -14.34 0.84
N THR A 92 1.50 -13.17 0.63
CA THR A 92 2.31 -12.50 1.65
C THR A 92 1.41 -11.64 2.53
N THR A 93 1.61 -11.68 3.84
CA THR A 93 1.00 -10.70 4.74
C THR A 93 1.83 -9.42 4.68
N CYS A 94 1.29 -8.34 4.13
CA CYS A 94 1.88 -7.01 4.16
C CYS A 94 1.00 -6.11 5.03
N CYS A 95 1.61 -5.46 6.03
CA CYS A 95 0.88 -4.74 7.08
C CYS A 95 -0.14 -5.66 7.78
N PHE A 96 -1.43 -5.42 7.60
CA PHE A 96 -2.54 -6.12 8.29
C PHE A 96 -3.47 -6.84 7.30
N ALA A 97 -2.93 -7.33 6.18
CA ALA A 97 -3.68 -8.12 5.22
C ALA A 97 -2.79 -9.14 4.51
N THR A 98 -3.31 -10.33 4.26
CA THR A 98 -2.73 -11.28 3.31
C THR A 98 -3.19 -10.90 1.91
N GLN A 99 -2.24 -10.74 0.99
CA GLN A 99 -2.48 -10.18 -0.33
C GLN A 99 -1.71 -10.98 -1.39
N ASP A 100 -2.27 -10.99 -2.60
CA ASP A 100 -1.48 -11.19 -3.82
C ASP A 100 -1.24 -9.83 -4.43
N LYS A 101 0.01 -9.55 -4.80
CA LYS A 101 0.44 -8.21 -5.21
C LYS A 101 1.59 -8.26 -6.20
N VAL A 102 1.59 -7.30 -7.11
CA VAL A 102 2.73 -6.96 -7.97
C VAL A 102 3.07 -5.50 -7.81
N TRP A 103 4.37 -5.21 -7.76
CA TRP A 103 4.90 -3.84 -7.76
C TRP A 103 5.50 -3.49 -9.11
N VAL A 104 5.35 -2.21 -9.46
CA VAL A 104 6.12 -1.53 -10.50
C VAL A 104 6.57 -0.17 -9.98
N THR A 105 7.70 0.31 -10.50
CA THR A 105 8.22 1.66 -10.18
C THR A 105 8.11 2.52 -11.43
N ALA A 106 7.46 3.67 -11.28
CA ALA A 106 7.34 4.63 -12.35
C ALA A 106 8.64 5.42 -12.56
N PRO A 107 8.78 6.16 -13.68
CA PRO A 107 10.02 6.87 -14.02
C PRO A 107 10.49 7.87 -12.95
N ASP A 108 9.56 8.50 -12.24
CA ASP A 108 9.83 9.50 -11.19
C ASP A 108 9.82 8.89 -9.77
N HIS A 109 10.03 7.58 -9.69
CA HIS A 109 10.20 6.77 -8.47
C HIS A 109 8.95 6.50 -7.63
N GLU A 110 7.78 7.01 -8.02
CA GLU A 110 6.55 6.62 -7.34
C GLU A 110 6.24 5.13 -7.57
N LYS A 111 5.92 4.43 -6.49
CA LYS A 111 5.62 3.00 -6.52
C LYS A 111 4.13 2.78 -6.75
N TRP A 112 3.84 1.77 -7.57
CA TRP A 112 2.49 1.31 -7.86
C TRP A 112 2.36 -0.16 -7.52
N GLU A 113 1.30 -0.50 -6.80
CA GLU A 113 0.88 -1.89 -6.59
C GLU A 113 -0.42 -2.22 -7.32
N ILE A 114 -0.52 -3.44 -7.86
CA ILE A 114 -1.79 -4.04 -8.24
C ILE A 114 -2.00 -5.24 -7.34
N TYR A 115 -3.10 -5.26 -6.59
CA TYR A 115 -3.27 -6.24 -5.53
C TYR A 115 -4.73 -6.62 -5.30
N THR A 116 -4.93 -7.75 -4.63
CA THR A 116 -6.21 -8.11 -4.00
C THR A 116 -6.01 -8.40 -2.50
N VAL A 117 -7.05 -8.19 -1.69
CA VAL A 117 -7.04 -8.58 -0.27
C VAL A 117 -7.63 -9.97 -0.15
N LEU A 118 -6.86 -10.92 0.36
CA LEU A 118 -7.29 -12.30 0.58
C LEU A 118 -7.88 -12.48 1.98
N ALA A 119 -7.25 -11.85 2.98
CA ALA A 119 -7.70 -11.88 4.36
C ALA A 119 -7.20 -10.67 5.14
N ASP A 120 -7.96 -10.22 6.13
CA ASP A 120 -7.45 -9.30 7.15
C ASP A 120 -6.51 -10.04 8.10
N SER A 121 -5.39 -9.41 8.44
CA SER A 121 -4.45 -9.86 9.47
C SER A 121 -4.52 -8.94 10.68
N GLU A 122 -4.51 -9.51 11.88
CA GLU A 122 -4.38 -8.72 13.13
C GLU A 122 -2.93 -8.41 13.48
N THR A 123 -1.99 -9.13 12.88
CA THR A 123 -0.54 -8.98 13.08
C THR A 123 0.09 -8.23 11.92
N PHE A 124 1.08 -7.37 12.22
CA PHE A 124 1.88 -6.69 11.20
C PHE A 124 2.79 -7.71 10.50
N GLY A 125 2.73 -7.79 9.17
CA GLY A 125 3.48 -8.75 8.35
C GLY A 125 4.96 -8.44 8.17
N ASP A 126 5.74 -9.45 7.76
CA ASP A 126 7.18 -9.37 7.54
C ASP A 126 7.55 -8.51 6.31
N THR A 127 8.67 -7.79 6.42
CA THR A 127 9.24 -6.97 5.34
C THR A 127 10.06 -7.81 4.36
N PRO A 128 9.92 -7.60 3.03
CA PRO A 128 10.87 -8.15 2.08
C PRO A 128 12.28 -7.60 2.34
N ARG A 129 13.27 -8.49 2.45
CA ARG A 129 14.68 -8.08 2.38
C ARG A 129 15.02 -7.84 0.91
N LEU A 130 15.06 -6.58 0.50
CA LEU A 130 15.79 -6.20 -0.70
C LEU A 130 17.28 -6.48 -0.46
N THR A 131 17.85 -7.45 -1.17
CA THR A 131 19.28 -7.75 -1.08
C THR A 131 20.07 -6.67 -1.80
N ASP A 132 20.59 -5.69 -1.05
CA ASP A 132 21.57 -4.75 -1.55
C ASP A 132 22.92 -5.46 -1.77
N LYS A 133 23.35 -5.56 -3.04
CA LYS A 133 24.79 -5.73 -3.34
C LYS A 133 25.49 -4.38 -3.12
N ASN A 134 25.70 -4.00 -1.86
CA ASN A 134 26.71 -3.00 -1.51
C ASN A 134 27.28 -3.30 -0.11
N PRO A 135 28.60 -3.55 0.03
CA PRO A 135 29.19 -3.87 1.32
C PRO A 135 29.49 -2.57 2.06
N GLY A 136 28.51 -2.04 2.80
CA GLY A 136 28.73 -1.01 3.80
C GLY A 136 27.61 0.01 3.91
N GLY A 137 26.83 -0.09 4.99
CA GLY A 137 26.03 1.02 5.53
C GLY A 137 24.53 0.77 5.61
N ASN A 138 24.06 0.51 6.84
CA ASN A 138 22.69 0.56 7.36
C ASN A 138 21.52 0.06 6.48
N THR A 139 21.04 -1.13 6.84
CA THR A 139 19.77 -1.73 6.45
C THR A 139 18.56 -0.89 6.85
N ALA A 140 17.75 -0.47 5.88
CA ALA A 140 16.30 -0.72 5.82
C ALA A 140 15.65 -0.09 4.57
N PRO A 141 14.97 -0.88 3.71
CA PRO A 141 13.83 -0.41 2.98
C PRO A 141 12.57 -1.08 3.55
N SER A 142 11.82 -0.35 4.37
CA SER A 142 10.51 -0.80 4.86
C SER A 142 9.44 -0.33 3.89
N CYS A 143 8.51 -1.22 3.50
CA CYS A 143 7.33 -0.83 2.73
C CYS A 143 6.43 0.18 3.49
N CYS A 144 6.53 0.24 4.83
CA CYS A 144 5.91 1.25 5.68
C CYS A 144 6.80 1.43 6.93
N ALA A 145 7.83 2.30 6.89
CA ALA A 145 8.58 2.65 8.10
C ALA A 145 7.87 3.79 8.84
N THR A 146 7.29 3.47 9.99
CA THR A 146 7.13 4.43 11.09
C THR A 146 8.50 4.60 11.77
N SER A 147 8.97 5.84 11.92
CA SER A 147 9.96 6.17 12.95
C SER A 147 9.26 6.37 14.29
#